data_AF-A0A7C7QA39-F1
#
_entry.id   AF-A0A7C7QA39-F1
#
_cell.length_a   1.000
_cell.length_b   1.000
_cell.length_c   1.000
_cell.angle_alpha   90.00
_cell.angle_beta   90.00
_cell.angle_gamma   90.00
#
_symmetry.space_group_name_H-M   'P 1'
#
loop_
_entity.id
_entity.type
_entity.pdbx_description
1 polymer ?
#
loop_
_entity_poly.entity_id
_entity_poly.type
_entity_poly.pdbx_seq_one_letter_code
_entity_poly.pdbx_strand_id
1 'polypeptide(L)' 'MLKKGTQAPDFKLPDTELKFRTPRDFPGKKLVLAFYPGAFTSVCRK' A
#
# COMPACT_ATOMS: atom_id res chain seq x y z
N MET A 1 -10.27 2.49 -12.02
CA MET A 1 -9.02 1.80 -12.43
C MET A 1 -7.93 2.85 -12.63
N LEU A 2 -6.75 2.67 -12.04
CA LEU A 2 -5.62 3.60 -12.21
C LEU A 2 -4.97 3.39 -13.58
N LYS A 3 -4.44 4.47 -14.18
CA LYS A 3 -3.76 4.43 -15.47
C LYS A 3 -2.25 4.62 -15.27
N LYS A 4 -1.43 4.01 -16.12
CA LYS A 4 0.03 4.23 -16.07
C LYS A 4 0.35 5.70 -16.30
N GLY A 5 1.36 6.22 -15.58
CA GLY A 5 1.78 7.61 -15.66
C GLY A 5 0.92 8.61 -14.89
N THR A 6 -0.22 8.20 -14.32
CA THR A 6 -0.98 9.08 -13.42
C THR A 6 -0.27 9.19 -12.09
N GLN A 7 -0.29 10.39 -11.50
CA GLN A 7 0.18 10.59 -10.13
C GLN A 7 -0.53 9.61 -9.19
N ALA A 8 0.24 9.01 -8.28
CA ALA A 8 -0.32 8.10 -7.28
C ALA A 8 -1.32 8.86 -6.39
N PRO A 9 -2.48 8.25 -6.07
CA PRO A 9 -3.43 8.87 -5.14
C PRO A 9 -2.82 9.01 -3.75
N ASP A 10 -3.19 10.07 -3.04
CA ASP A 10 -2.86 10.20 -1.62
C ASP A 10 -3.68 9.18 -0.80
N PHE A 11 -3.10 8.69 0.29
CA PHE A 11 -3.77 7.75 1.19
C PHE A 11 -3.25 7.89 2.62
N LYS A 12 -4.10 7.51 3.56
CA LYS A 12 -3.75 7.36 4.97
C LYS A 12 -4.29 6.02 5.46
N LEU A 13 -3.41 5.05 5.67
CA LEU A 13 -3.78 3.68 6.04
C LEU A 13 -3.00 3.26 7.29
N PRO A 14 -3.60 2.49 8.22
CA PRO A 14 -2.86 1.89 9.32
C PRO A 14 -1.94 0.78 8.77
N ASP A 15 -0.70 0.74 9.28
CA ASP A 15 0.21 -0.39 9.07
C ASP A 15 -0.05 -1.53 10.08
N THR A 16 0.79 -2.56 10.05
CA THR A 16 0.70 -3.72 10.95
C THR A 16 0.95 -3.38 12.42
N GLU A 17 1.51 -2.20 12.71
CA GLU A 17 1.72 -1.66 14.06
C GLU A 17 0.63 -0.66 14.45
N LEU A 18 -0.45 -0.55 13.66
CA LEU A 18 -1.53 0.43 13.81
C LEU A 18 -1.07 1.90 13.69
N LYS A 19 0.11 2.13 13.11
CA LYS A 19 0.59 3.48 12.81
C LYS A 19 0.04 3.90 11.45
N PHE A 20 -0.53 5.10 11.39
CA PHE A 20 -0.99 5.64 10.12
C PHE A 20 0.20 6.02 9.24
N ARG A 21 0.17 5.54 7.99
CA ARG A 21 1.17 5.82 6.95
C ARG A 21 0.55 6.53 5.76
N THR A 22 1.35 7.41 5.16
CA THR A 22 1.04 8.16 3.93
C THR A 22 2.20 8.03 2.94
N PRO A 23 1.98 8.28 1.63
CA PRO A 23 3.06 8.34 0.65
C PRO A 23 4.18 9.33 1.03
N ARG A 24 3.84 10.41 1.75
CA ARG A 24 4.78 11.48 2.14
C ARG A 24 5.80 11.01 3.18
N ASP A 25 5.54 9.91 3.89
CA ASP A 25 6.46 9.34 4.87
C ASP A 25 7.68 8.67 4.22
N PHE A 26 7.68 8.51 2.88
CA PHE A 26 8.73 7.81 2.12
C PHE A 26 9.37 8.68 1.03
N PRO A 27 9.91 9.87 1.35
CA PRO A 27 10.48 10.77 0.35
C PRO A 27 11.72 10.15 -0.33
N GLY A 28 11.86 10.37 -1.63
CA GLY A 28 13.01 9.91 -2.43
C GLY A 28 13.10 8.40 -2.64
N LYS A 29 12.12 7.62 -2.16
CA LYS A 29 12.09 6.16 -2.33
C LYS A 29 11.16 5.75 -3.47
N LYS A 30 11.53 4.69 -4.20
CA LYS A 30 10.60 3.99 -5.09
C LYS A 30 9.66 3.16 -4.22
N LEU A 31 8.38 3.52 -4.19
CA LEU A 31 7.35 2.87 -3.40
C LEU A 31 6.53 1.89 -4.24
N VAL A 32 6.29 0.69 -3.73
CA VAL A 32 5.39 -0.31 -4.33
C VAL A 32 4.26 -0.59 -3.35
N LEU A 33 3.01 -0.40 -3.79
CA LEU A 33 1.82 -0.77 -3.03
C LEU A 33 1.24 -2.06 -3.62
N ALA A 34 1.25 -3.13 -2.82
CA ALA A 34 0.74 -4.43 -3.21
C ALA A 34 -0.56 -4.75 -2.46
N PHE A 35 -1.60 -5.12 -3.20
CA PHE A 35 -2.87 -5.56 -2.66
C PHE A 35 -2.94 -7.09 -2.68
N TYR A 36 -3.53 -7.66 -1.63
CA TYR A 36 -3.80 -9.09 -1.54
C TYR A 36 -5.26 -9.29 -1.09
N PRO A 37 -5.91 -10.43 -1.43
CA PRO A 37 -7.34 -10.62 -1.24
C PRO A 37 -7.85 -10.43 0.19
N GLY A 38 -7.04 -10.82 1.18
CA GLY A 38 -7.37 -10.66 2.59
C GLY A 38 -6.43 -11.44 3.48
N ALA A 39 -6.33 -10.99 4.74
CA ALA A 39 -5.59 -11.70 5.77
C ALA A 39 -6.19 -13.10 6.00
N PHE A 40 -5.33 -14.09 6.29
CA PHE A 40 -5.72 -15.47 6.61
C PHE A 40 -6.48 -16.24 5.52
N THR A 41 -6.43 -15.77 4.27
CA THR A 41 -6.96 -16.53 3.12
C THR A 41 -5.99 -17.63 2.70
N SER A 42 -6.51 -18.76 2.18
CA SER A 42 -5.71 -19.93 1.76
C SER A 42 -4.68 -19.61 0.68
N VAL A 43 -4.94 -18.59 -0.13
CA VAL A 43 -4.05 -18.12 -1.22
C VAL A 43 -2.91 -17.22 -0.74
N CYS A 44 -3.00 -16.66 0.48
CA CYS A 44 -1.98 -15.77 1.04
C CYS A 44 -1.08 -16.46 2.07
N ARG A 45 -1.40 -17.70 2.47
CA ARG A 45 -0.59 -18.52 3.36
C ARG A 45 0.41 -19.33 2.53
N LYS A 46 1.70 -19.22 2.84
CA LYS A 46 2.74 -20.12 2.30
C LYS A 46 2.78 -21.42 3.09
#